data_AF-A0A950IYY3-F1
#
_entry.id   AF-A0A950IYY3-F1
#
_cell.length_a   1.000
_cell.length_b   1.000
_cell.length_c   1.000
_cell.angle_alpha   90.00
_cell.angle_beta   90.00
_cell.angle_gamma   90.00
#
_symmetry.space_group_name_H-M   'P 1'
#
loop_
_entity.id
_entity.type
_entity.pdbx_description
1 polymer ?
#
loop_
_entity_poly.entity_id
_entity_poly.type
_entity_poly.pdbx_seq_one_letter_code
_entity_poly.pdbx_strand_id
1 'polypeptide(L)'
;ASVASDGPFSHFAGIDRQLLLLEGAGLLLQRQDGSCSRLECDSAALAFAGEENISSQLLDGPVTDFNVMTRRGRYLQQVENLMVDGSLTLKSDDEILLVLLASGEALDIQRADGRSCRLAPQDALLQQLAIGLTLHSSTPARVIVVRLNRHQAA
;
A
#
# COMPACT_ATOMS: atom_id res chain seq x y z
N ALA A 1 -3.68 -1.68 -9.84
CA ALA A 1 -4.35 -1.63 -11.15
C ALA A 1 -3.39 -1.05 -12.17
N SER A 2 -3.56 -1.32 -13.47
CA SER A 2 -2.77 -0.66 -14.51
C SER A 2 -3.54 0.54 -15.06
N VAL A 3 -2.93 1.73 -15.00
CA VAL A 3 -3.50 2.99 -15.50
C VAL A 3 -2.72 3.37 -16.75
N ALA A 4 -3.39 3.28 -17.90
CA ALA A 4 -2.77 3.49 -19.22
C ALA A 4 -3.21 4.79 -19.91
N SER A 5 -4.16 5.51 -19.32
CA SER A 5 -4.61 6.81 -19.82
C SER A 5 -5.00 7.71 -18.66
N ASP A 6 -4.92 9.01 -18.89
CA ASP A 6 -5.51 10.02 -18.02
C ASP A 6 -7.00 9.77 -17.83
N GLY A 7 -7.54 10.22 -16.70
CA GLY A 7 -8.98 10.11 -16.48
C GLY A 7 -9.41 10.27 -15.02
N PRO A 8 -10.73 10.31 -14.81
CA PRO A 8 -11.29 10.35 -13.48
C PRO A 8 -11.13 9.00 -12.76
N PHE A 9 -10.95 9.06 -11.45
CA PHE A 9 -11.05 7.90 -10.57
C PHE A 9 -12.52 7.52 -10.38
N SER A 10 -12.79 6.22 -10.21
CA SER A 10 -14.15 5.75 -9.91
C SER A 10 -14.61 6.20 -8.52
N HIS A 11 -15.89 6.57 -8.44
CA HIS A 11 -16.57 6.99 -7.22
C HIS A 11 -17.02 5.79 -6.38
N PHE A 12 -16.63 5.76 -5.11
CA PHE A 12 -16.94 4.72 -4.13
C PHE A 12 -17.42 5.33 -2.81
N ALA A 13 -18.72 5.53 -2.67
CA ALA A 13 -19.31 6.13 -1.46
C ALA A 13 -19.01 5.34 -0.18
N GLY A 14 -18.50 6.03 0.84
CA GLY A 14 -18.25 5.46 2.16
C GLY A 14 -17.04 4.52 2.22
N ILE A 15 -16.13 4.63 1.24
CA ILE A 15 -14.86 3.91 1.21
C ILE A 15 -13.73 4.88 1.51
N ASP A 16 -12.77 4.49 2.34
CA ASP A 16 -11.50 5.19 2.49
C ASP A 16 -10.45 4.53 1.60
N ARG A 17 -9.73 5.35 0.82
CA ARG A 17 -8.72 4.88 -0.13
C ARG A 17 -7.34 5.37 0.25
N GLN A 18 -6.35 4.50 0.10
CA GLN A 18 -4.93 4.86 0.13
C GLN A 18 -4.25 4.32 -1.12
N LEU A 19 -3.65 5.21 -1.91
CA LEU A 19 -3.06 4.91 -3.20
C LEU A 19 -1.53 5.03 -3.15
N LEU A 20 -0.86 4.05 -3.72
CA LEU A 20 0.58 4.00 -3.95
C LEU A 20 0.86 3.61 -5.40
N LEU A 21 2.03 3.97 -5.92
CA LEU A 21 2.50 3.43 -7.20
C LEU A 21 3.47 2.29 -6.99
N LEU A 22 3.29 1.22 -7.73
CA LEU A 22 4.23 0.11 -7.82
C LEU A 22 5.25 0.35 -8.92
N GLU A 23 4.82 0.86 -10.08
CA GLU A 23 5.66 1.04 -11.26
C GLU A 23 5.23 2.25 -12.09
N GLY A 24 6.16 2.78 -12.89
CA GLY A 24 5.95 3.90 -13.81
C GLY A 24 6.46 5.24 -13.26
N ALA A 25 6.45 6.26 -14.13
CA ALA A 25 7.09 7.55 -13.85
C ALA A 25 6.31 8.44 -12.86
N GLY A 26 5.02 8.16 -12.65
CA GLY A 26 4.22 8.84 -11.65
C GLY A 26 2.84 9.30 -12.16
N LEU A 27 2.04 9.76 -11.21
CA LEU A 27 0.74 10.39 -11.45
C LEU A 27 0.70 11.79 -10.87
N LEU A 28 0.07 12.72 -11.58
CA LEU A 28 -0.45 13.94 -11.00
C LEU A 28 -1.94 13.73 -10.72
N LEU A 29 -2.33 13.72 -9.45
CA LEU A 29 -3.74 13.69 -9.05
C LEU A 29 -4.25 15.09 -8.80
N GLN A 30 -5.35 15.44 -9.44
CA GLN A 30 -6.01 16.73 -9.30
C GLN A 30 -7.37 16.55 -8.62
N ARG A 31 -7.60 17.32 -7.56
CA ARG A 31 -8.88 17.38 -6.85
C ARG A 31 -9.77 18.49 -7.40
N GLN A 32 -11.06 18.42 -7.10
CA GLN A 32 -12.04 19.41 -7.53
C GLN A 32 -11.75 20.84 -7.00
N ASP A 33 -11.12 20.96 -5.83
CA ASP A 33 -10.71 22.26 -5.28
C ASP A 33 -9.48 22.87 -5.98
N GLY A 34 -8.93 22.17 -6.98
CA GLY A 34 -7.75 22.57 -7.74
C GLY A 34 -6.44 22.15 -7.10
N SER A 35 -6.45 21.53 -5.92
CA SER A 35 -5.24 21.01 -5.31
C SER A 35 -4.70 19.82 -6.10
N CYS A 36 -3.37 19.76 -6.20
CA CYS A 36 -2.66 18.71 -6.92
C CYS A 36 -1.73 17.93 -5.99
N SER A 37 -1.64 16.63 -6.19
CA SER A 37 -0.70 15.74 -5.49
C SER A 37 0.06 14.93 -6.53
N ARG A 38 1.40 15.02 -6.49
CA ARG A 38 2.27 14.19 -7.30
C ARG A 38 2.54 12.89 -6.54
N LEU A 39 2.34 11.75 -7.20
CA LEU A 39 2.54 10.44 -6.64
C LEU A 39 3.57 9.69 -7.49
N GLU A 40 4.67 9.28 -6.84
CA GLU A 40 5.73 8.47 -7.41
C GLU A 40 5.88 7.18 -6.59
N CYS A 41 6.77 6.27 -7.03
CA CYS A 41 6.95 4.98 -6.36
C CYS A 41 7.47 5.12 -4.91
N ASP A 42 8.31 6.10 -4.61
CA ASP A 42 8.85 6.34 -3.26
C ASP A 42 7.93 7.17 -2.36
N SER A 43 6.82 7.68 -2.90
CA SER A 43 5.88 8.52 -2.16
C SER A 43 5.20 7.74 -1.02
N ALA A 44 4.84 8.46 0.04
CA ALA A 44 3.93 7.94 1.05
C ALA A 44 2.55 7.67 0.43
N ALA A 45 1.75 6.82 1.09
CA ALA A 45 0.41 6.52 0.65
C ALA A 45 -0.47 7.78 0.61
N LEU A 46 -1.09 8.04 -0.54
CA LEU A 46 -2.00 9.16 -0.71
C LEU A 46 -3.40 8.76 -0.28
N ALA A 47 -3.87 9.35 0.82
CA ALA A 47 -5.22 9.12 1.34
C ALA A 47 -6.26 10.06 0.69
N PHE A 48 -7.43 9.52 0.40
CA PHE A 48 -8.60 10.28 -0.06
C PHE A 48 -9.90 9.49 0.17
N ALA A 49 -11.03 10.21 0.19
CA ALA A 49 -12.33 9.57 0.29
C ALA A 49 -12.72 8.96 -1.07
N GLY A 50 -13.35 7.78 -1.06
CA GLY A 50 -13.74 7.09 -2.30
C GLY A 50 -14.78 7.87 -3.11
N GLU A 51 -15.59 8.69 -2.45
CA GLU A 51 -16.54 9.61 -3.07
C GLU A 51 -15.92 10.89 -3.65
N GLU A 52 -14.64 11.14 -3.39
CA GLU A 52 -13.95 12.36 -3.79
C GLU A 52 -13.74 12.41 -5.31
N ASN A 53 -14.00 13.58 -5.91
CA ASN A 53 -13.77 13.81 -7.34
C ASN A 53 -12.28 14.07 -7.60
N ILE A 54 -11.56 13.02 -7.99
CA ILE A 54 -10.15 13.06 -8.35
C ILE A 54 -9.96 12.59 -9.79
N SER A 55 -9.13 13.31 -10.54
CA SER A 55 -8.61 12.87 -11.84
C SER A 55 -7.10 12.66 -11.79
N SER A 56 -6.60 11.75 -12.60
CA SER A 56 -5.16 11.49 -12.76
C SER A 56 -4.68 11.89 -14.15
N GLN A 57 -3.48 12.46 -14.18
CA GLN A 57 -2.68 12.62 -15.38
C GLN A 57 -1.39 11.80 -15.23
N LEU A 58 -1.04 11.03 -16.26
CA LEU A 58 0.21 10.29 -16.31
C LEU A 58 1.36 11.27 -16.53
N LEU A 59 2.43 11.14 -15.73
CA LEU A 59 3.61 11.98 -15.93
C LEU A 59 4.40 11.56 -17.16
N ASP A 60 4.61 10.26 -17.32
CA ASP A 60 5.25 9.66 -18.50
C ASP A 60 4.90 8.17 -18.60
N GLY A 61 4.07 7.83 -19.57
CA GLY A 61 3.66 6.44 -19.84
C GLY A 61 2.72 5.81 -18.79
N PRO A 62 2.36 4.53 -18.97
CA PRO A 62 1.47 3.82 -18.07
C PRO A 62 2.10 3.60 -16.69
N VAL A 63 1.26 3.51 -15.66
CA VAL A 63 1.67 3.18 -14.29
C VAL A 63 0.91 1.96 -13.78
N THR A 64 1.49 1.28 -12.78
CA THR A 64 0.80 0.28 -11.99
C THR A 64 0.63 0.82 -10.57
N ASP A 65 -0.61 0.89 -10.09
CA ASP A 65 -0.94 1.32 -8.74
C ASP A 65 -1.23 0.15 -7.79
N PHE A 66 -1.08 0.43 -6.49
CA PHE A 66 -1.59 -0.39 -5.40
C PHE A 66 -2.58 0.46 -4.59
N ASN A 67 -3.81 -0.03 -4.46
CA ASN A 67 -4.92 0.73 -3.91
C ASN A 67 -5.54 -0.05 -2.77
N VAL A 68 -5.41 0.47 -1.55
CA VAL A 68 -6.05 -0.09 -0.36
C VAL A 68 -7.38 0.61 -0.17
N MET A 69 -8.45 -0.17 -0.15
CA MET A 69 -9.82 0.32 -0.05
C MET A 69 -10.52 -0.33 1.13
N THR A 70 -10.95 0.46 2.11
CA THR A 70 -11.66 -0.03 3.29
C THR A 70 -13.02 0.62 3.45
N ARG A 71 -13.99 -0.10 4.03
CA ARG A 71 -15.29 0.49 4.33
C ARG A 71 -15.18 1.35 5.59
N ARG A 72 -15.43 2.66 5.44
CA ARG A 72 -15.38 3.63 6.53
C ARG A 72 -16.29 3.19 7.68
N GLY A 73 -15.81 3.35 8.91
CA GLY A 73 -16.53 2.93 10.12
C GLY A 73 -16.57 1.42 10.37
N ARG A 74 -15.99 0.59 9.48
CA ARG A 74 -15.78 -0.85 9.75
C ARG A 74 -14.33 -1.18 10.04
N TYR A 75 -13.41 -0.60 9.28
CA TYR A 75 -11.98 -0.79 9.44
C TYR A 75 -11.26 0.55 9.43
N LEU A 76 -10.23 0.65 10.27
CA LEU A 76 -9.16 1.64 10.16
C LEU A 76 -8.02 1.01 9.36
N GLN A 77 -7.37 1.81 8.53
CA GLN A 77 -6.21 1.40 7.74
C GLN A 77 -5.01 2.31 8.02
N GLN A 78 -3.83 1.71 8.08
CA GLN A 78 -2.55 2.40 8.00
C GLN A 78 -1.69 1.72 6.95
N VAL A 79 -1.21 2.49 5.96
CA VAL A 79 -0.32 1.99 4.92
C VAL A 79 1.01 2.73 4.99
N GLU A 80 2.09 1.96 5.00
CA GLU A 80 3.45 2.47 5.00
C GLU A 80 4.21 1.96 3.77
N ASN A 81 4.99 2.84 3.15
CA ASN A 81 5.92 2.51 2.07
C ASN A 81 7.33 2.54 2.66
N LEU A 82 7.96 1.38 2.81
CA LEU A 82 9.19 1.20 3.56
C LEU A 82 10.30 0.70 2.64
N MET A 83 11.54 1.10 2.93
CA MET A 83 12.72 0.47 2.35
C MET A 83 13.32 -0.48 3.37
N VAL A 84 13.54 -1.73 2.97
CA VAL A 84 14.21 -2.75 3.78
C VAL A 84 15.55 -3.07 3.13
N ASP A 85 16.63 -2.79 3.83
CA ASP A 85 17.99 -3.17 3.49
C ASP A 85 18.61 -3.82 4.73
N GLY A 86 18.79 -5.14 4.70
CA GLY A 86 19.03 -5.95 5.89
C GLY A 86 17.73 -6.39 6.55
N SER A 87 17.58 -6.17 7.86
CA SER A 87 16.45 -6.70 8.64
C SER A 87 15.59 -5.62 9.28
N LEU A 88 14.26 -5.81 9.20
CA LEU A 88 13.26 -4.97 9.84
C LEU A 88 12.28 -5.85 10.62
N THR A 89 12.11 -5.58 11.92
CA THR A 89 11.08 -6.25 12.73
C THR A 89 9.81 -5.41 12.78
N LEU A 90 8.71 -5.98 12.28
CA LEU A 90 7.37 -5.45 12.44
C LEU A 90 6.73 -6.08 13.68
N LYS A 91 6.54 -5.28 14.72
CA LYS A 91 5.62 -5.62 15.80
C LYS A 91 4.20 -5.32 15.32
N SER A 92 3.27 -6.24 15.54
CA SER A 92 1.88 -6.04 15.15
C SER A 92 0.98 -6.71 16.17
N ASP A 93 0.13 -5.89 16.78
CA ASP A 93 -1.09 -6.24 17.49
C ASP A 93 -2.34 -6.05 16.60
N ASP A 94 -2.13 -5.78 15.30
CA ASP A 94 -3.18 -5.52 14.34
C ASP A 94 -4.00 -6.78 14.03
N GLU A 95 -5.28 -6.60 13.74
CA GLU A 95 -6.17 -7.70 13.33
C GLU A 95 -5.71 -8.31 11.99
N ILE A 96 -5.31 -7.47 11.04
CA ILE A 96 -4.82 -7.89 9.74
C ILE A 96 -3.57 -7.10 9.37
N LEU A 97 -2.53 -7.82 8.99
CA LEU A 97 -1.29 -7.29 8.44
C LEU A 97 -1.09 -7.86 7.03
N LEU A 98 -0.90 -6.98 6.05
CA LEU A 98 -0.47 -7.37 4.70
C LEU A 98 0.90 -6.76 4.43
N VAL A 99 1.82 -7.60 3.95
CA VAL A 99 3.17 -7.21 3.54
C VAL A 99 3.33 -7.54 2.07
N LEU A 100 3.51 -6.53 1.23
CA LEU A 100 3.74 -6.66 -0.21
C LEU A 100 5.20 -6.31 -0.52
N LEU A 101 5.90 -7.18 -1.25
CA LEU A 101 7.18 -6.80 -1.86
C LEU A 101 6.89 -6.00 -3.13
N ALA A 102 6.94 -4.67 -3.03
CA ALA A 102 6.61 -3.78 -4.15
C ALA A 102 7.72 -3.74 -5.21
N SER A 103 9.00 -3.79 -4.80
CA SER A 103 10.16 -3.93 -5.69
C SER A 103 11.38 -4.44 -4.94
N GLY A 104 12.35 -5.02 -5.65
CA GLY A 104 13.51 -5.72 -5.08
C GLY A 104 13.49 -7.19 -5.46
N GLU A 105 14.58 -7.92 -5.28
CA GLU A 105 14.70 -9.30 -5.80
C GLU A 105 13.88 -10.32 -5.00
N ALA A 106 13.92 -10.21 -3.67
CA ALA A 106 13.17 -11.06 -2.77
C ALA A 106 13.09 -10.46 -1.36
N LEU A 107 12.10 -10.92 -0.60
CA LEU A 107 11.93 -10.61 0.82
C LEU A 107 11.69 -11.90 1.59
N ASP A 108 12.63 -12.26 2.45
CA ASP A 108 12.46 -13.37 3.38
C ASP A 108 11.68 -12.88 4.61
N ILE A 109 10.60 -13.57 4.96
CA ILE A 109 9.76 -13.25 6.11
C ILE A 109 9.83 -14.40 7.10
N GLN A 110 10.21 -14.07 8.34
CA GLN A 110 10.15 -14.97 9.47
C GLN A 110 9.06 -14.51 10.44
N ARG A 111 8.14 -15.41 10.77
CA ARG A 111 7.09 -15.19 11.77
C ARG A 111 7.62 -15.56 13.15
N ALA A 112 7.16 -14.88 14.20
CA ALA A 112 7.56 -15.20 15.58
C ALA A 112 7.13 -16.61 16.05
N ASP A 113 6.19 -17.26 15.34
CA ASP A 113 5.80 -18.66 15.57
C ASP A 113 6.74 -19.69 14.89
N GLY A 114 7.83 -19.22 14.27
CA GLY A 114 8.85 -20.05 13.63
C GLY A 114 8.59 -20.38 12.16
N ARG A 115 7.43 -20.03 11.60
CA ARG A 115 7.16 -20.20 10.17
C ARG A 115 7.91 -19.17 9.35
N SER A 116 8.29 -19.53 8.13
CA SER A 116 8.90 -18.60 7.18
C SER A 116 8.33 -18.76 5.78
N CYS A 117 8.43 -17.69 5.01
CA CYS A 117 8.16 -17.68 3.58
C CYS A 117 9.07 -16.68 2.89
N ARG A 118 9.18 -16.80 1.57
CA ARG A 118 9.90 -15.84 0.72
C ARG A 118 8.92 -15.25 -0.28
N LEU A 119 8.93 -13.93 -0.42
CA LEU A 119 8.14 -13.20 -1.40
C LEU A 119 9.03 -12.86 -2.60
N ALA A 120 8.52 -13.11 -3.81
CA ALA A 120 9.04 -12.54 -5.06
C ALA A 120 8.41 -11.15 -5.31
N PRO A 121 8.89 -10.37 -6.30
CA PRO A 121 8.29 -9.07 -6.61
C PRO A 121 6.78 -9.20 -6.86
N GLN A 122 6.02 -8.29 -6.25
CA GLN A 122 4.56 -8.24 -6.26
C GLN A 122 3.83 -9.39 -5.55
N ASP A 123 4.54 -10.31 -4.89
CA ASP A 123 3.92 -11.23 -3.94
C ASP A 123 3.56 -10.51 -2.64
N ALA A 124 2.47 -10.96 -2.01
CA ALA A 124 2.02 -10.46 -0.72
C ALA A 124 1.79 -11.59 0.29
N LEU A 125 2.21 -11.34 1.53
CA LEU A 125 1.80 -12.12 2.69
C LEU A 125 0.60 -11.44 3.35
N LEU A 126 -0.48 -12.19 3.57
CA LEU A 126 -1.60 -11.78 4.40
C LEU A 126 -1.56 -12.55 5.73
N GLN A 127 -1.58 -11.83 6.84
CA GLN A 127 -1.62 -12.37 8.19
C GLN A 127 -2.81 -11.80 8.95
N GLN A 128 -3.58 -12.67 9.64
CA GLN A 128 -4.76 -12.29 10.41
C GLN A 128 -4.60 -12.57 11.93
N LEU A 129 -3.35 -12.67 12.38
CA LEU A 129 -2.99 -12.97 13.76
C LEU A 129 -1.98 -11.92 14.23
N ALA A 130 -2.14 -11.45 15.46
CA ALA A 130 -1.23 -10.52 16.14
C ALA A 130 0.10 -11.22 16.49
N ILE A 131 0.93 -11.47 15.48
CA ILE A 131 2.24 -12.11 15.58
C ILE A 131 3.26 -11.23 14.87
N GLY A 132 4.39 -10.97 15.53
CA GLY A 132 5.47 -10.18 14.92
C GLY A 132 6.07 -10.86 13.69
N LEU A 133 6.49 -10.05 12.73
CA LEU A 133 7.24 -10.46 11.55
C LEU A 133 8.64 -9.88 11.58
N THR A 134 9.63 -10.65 11.18
CA THR A 134 10.94 -10.15 10.79
C THR A 134 11.05 -10.25 9.28
N LEU A 135 11.20 -9.10 8.64
CA LEU A 135 11.47 -8.98 7.22
C LEU A 135 12.98 -8.92 7.02
N HIS A 136 13.47 -9.59 5.99
CA HIS A 136 14.88 -9.55 5.62
C HIS A 136 15.05 -9.46 4.10
N SER A 137 15.92 -8.57 3.65
CA SER A 137 16.40 -8.54 2.27
C SER A 137 17.91 -8.31 2.22
N SER A 138 18.59 -9.00 1.31
CA SER A 138 20.03 -8.85 1.08
C SER A 138 20.38 -7.68 0.16
N THR A 139 19.38 -7.08 -0.49
CA THR A 139 19.49 -5.89 -1.32
C THR A 139 18.35 -4.93 -0.95
N PRO A 140 18.44 -3.63 -1.27
CA PRO A 140 17.35 -2.71 -1.00
C PRO A 140 16.04 -3.17 -1.64
N ALA A 141 15.04 -3.42 -0.81
CA ALA A 141 13.71 -3.86 -1.20
C ALA A 141 12.65 -2.88 -0.71
N ARG A 142 11.77 -2.43 -1.61
CA ARG A 142 10.63 -1.59 -1.26
C ARG A 142 9.46 -2.47 -0.86
N VAL A 143 8.96 -2.25 0.34
CA VAL A 143 7.92 -3.05 0.98
C VAL A 143 6.75 -2.16 1.35
N ILE A 144 5.54 -2.54 0.95
CA ILE A 144 4.31 -1.88 1.38
C ILE A 144 3.71 -2.70 2.52
N VAL A 145 3.49 -2.05 3.66
CA VAL A 145 2.89 -2.65 4.84
C VAL A 145 1.53 -2.03 5.08
N VAL A 146 0.49 -2.87 5.07
CA VAL A 146 -0.90 -2.47 5.33
C VAL A 146 -1.35 -3.08 6.65
N ARG A 147 -1.80 -2.24 7.58
CA ARG A 147 -2.41 -2.66 8.84
C ARG A 147 -3.88 -2.32 8.81
N LEU A 148 -4.74 -3.30 9.12
CA LEU A 148 -6.17 -3.10 9.22
C LEU A 148 -6.65 -3.55 10.61
N ASN A 149 -7.45 -2.70 11.24
CA ASN A 149 -8.08 -2.98 12.51
C ASN A 149 -9.57 -2.68 12.41
N ARG A 150 -10.43 -3.56 12.92
CA ARG A 150 -11.85 -3.20 13.03
C ARG A 150 -12.01 -1.97 13.90
N HIS A 151 -12.97 -1.13 13.53
CA HIS A 151 -13.51 -0.18 14.49
C HIS A 151 -14.09 -0.97 15.66
N GLN A 152 -13.58 -0.70 16.86
CA GLN A 152 -14.27 -1.14 18.07
C GLN A 152 -15.62 -0.43 18.08
N ALA A 153 -16.70 -1.20 18.20
CA ALA A 153 -18.01 -0.60 18.46
C ALA A 153 -17.90 0.15 19.78
N ALA A 154 -18.24 1.45 19.75
CA ALA A 154 -18.41 2.24 20.97
C ALA A 154 -19.56 1.69 21.82
#